data_AF-A0A7G2ILC0-F1
#
_entry.id   AF-A0A7G2ILC0-F1
#
_cell.length_a   1.000
_cell.length_b   1.000
_cell.length_c   1.000
_cell.angle_alpha   90.00
_cell.angle_beta   90.00
_cell.angle_gamma   90.00
#
_symmetry.space_group_name_H-M   'P 1'
#
loop_
_entity.id
_entity.type
_entity.pdbx_description
1 polymer ?
#
loop_
_entity_poly.entity_id
_entity_poly.type
_entity_poly.pdbx_seq_one_letter_code
_entity_poly.pdbx_strand_id
1 'polypeptide(L)' 'MVSVVAAILSEEQRRKKAGDLRPIPMRPDHGHQMLDDLHKKTNPGYSAIGRLKGLAEVRGVELALKQTQFRDLL' A
#
# COMPACT_ATOMS: atom_id res chain seq x y z
N MET A 1 6.58 1.51 8.45
CA MET A 1 5.74 1.03 7.34
C MET A 1 5.87 -0.47 7.12
N VAL A 2 7.08 -1.03 6.97
CA VAL A 2 7.29 -2.48 6.81
C VAL A 2 6.56 -3.34 7.86
N SER A 3 6.69 -3.02 9.15
CA SER A 3 6.00 -3.73 10.23
C SER A 3 4.47 -3.65 10.15
N VAL A 4 3.93 -2.51 9.71
CA VAL A 4 2.48 -2.33 9.53
C VAL A 4 1.97 -3.19 8.38
N VAL A 5 2.67 -3.19 7.24
CA VAL A 5 2.33 -4.05 6.09
C VAL A 5 2.44 -5.52 6.48
N ALA A 6 3.48 -5.92 7.23
CA ALA A 6 3.62 -7.29 7.71
C ALA A 6 2.46 -7.71 8.64
N ALA A 7 2.00 -6.82 9.53
CA ALA A 7 0.84 -7.09 10.37
C ALA A 7 -0.46 -7.25 9.56
N ILE A 8 -0.65 -6.43 8.52
CA ILE A 8 -1.79 -6.55 7.59
C ILE A 8 -1.75 -7.89 6.86
N LEU A 9 -0.60 -8.26 6.28
CA LEU A 9 -0.43 -9.54 5.57
C LEU A 9 -0.61 -10.74 6.50
N SER A 10 -0.18 -10.64 7.76
CA SER A 10 -0.43 -11.69 8.77
C SER A 10 -1.92 -11.89 9.01
N GLU A 11 -2.71 -10.82 9.08
CA GLU A 11 -4.17 -10.91 9.20
C GLU A 11 -4.82 -11.47 7.94
N GLU A 12 -4.41 -11.04 6.74
CA GLU A 12 -4.92 -11.62 5.48
C GLU A 12 -4.62 -13.11 5.36
N GLN A 13 -3.42 -13.53 5.78
CA GLN A 13 -3.05 -14.95 5.83
C GLN A 13 -3.94 -15.72 6.82
N ARG A 14 -4.18 -15.15 8.00
CA ARG A 14 -5.08 -15.74 9.00
C ARG A 14 -6.50 -15.90 8.45
N ARG A 15 -7.03 -14.90 7.75
CA ARG A 15 -8.34 -14.95 7.06
C ARG A 15 -8.38 -16.06 6.01
N LYS A 16 -7.36 -16.12 5.14
CA LYS A 16 -7.25 -17.14 4.10
C LYS A 16 -7.26 -18.56 4.69
N LYS A 17 -6.52 -18.79 5.78
CA LYS A 17 -6.51 -20.07 6.52
C LYS A 17 -7.87 -20.42 7.15
N ALA A 18 -8.69 -19.42 7.47
CA ALA A 18 -10.06 -19.60 7.97
C ALA A 18 -11.12 -19.67 6.85
N GLY A 19 -10.71 -19.65 5.58
CA GLY A 19 -11.61 -19.71 4.42
C GLY A 19 -12.15 -18.36 3.94
N ASP A 20 -11.73 -17.24 4.53
CA ASP A 20 -12.07 -15.89 4.06
C ASP A 20 -10.97 -15.37 3.12
N LEU A 21 -11.29 -15.25 1.84
CA LEU A 21 -10.35 -14.86 0.79
C LEU A 21 -10.32 -13.34 0.52
N ARG A 22 -11.06 -12.53 1.28
CA ARG A 22 -11.17 -11.08 1.04
C ARG A 22 -9.92 -10.34 1.56
N PRO A 23 -9.17 -9.64 0.70
CA PRO A 23 -8.05 -8.81 1.14
C PRO A 23 -8.52 -7.53 1.83
N ILE A 24 -7.62 -6.88 2.56
CA ILE A 24 -7.82 -5.57 3.18
C ILE A 24 -7.46 -4.49 2.15
N PRO A 25 -8.44 -3.73 1.63
CA PRO A 25 -8.16 -2.69 0.65
C PRO A 25 -7.35 -1.55 1.28
N MET A 26 -6.42 -0.99 0.51
CA MET A 26 -5.59 0.14 0.93
C MET A 26 -5.59 1.26 -0.12
N ARG A 27 -5.27 2.46 0.34
CA ARG A 27 -4.97 3.63 -0.50
C ARG A 27 -3.76 4.36 0.11
N PRO A 28 -2.96 5.12 -0.67
CA PRO A 28 -1.81 5.87 -0.16
C PRO A 28 -2.19 7.06 0.74
N ASP A 29 -3.48 7.26 0.98
CA ASP A 29 -4.09 8.34 1.73
C ASP A 29 -3.80 9.75 1.17
N HIS A 30 -2.69 10.35 1.58
CA HIS A 30 -2.24 11.68 1.15
C HIS A 30 -0.86 11.60 0.50
N GLY A 31 -0.52 12.62 -0.29
CA GLY A 31 0.79 12.73 -0.92
C GLY A 31 1.27 14.16 -0.97
N HIS A 32 2.60 14.35 -0.95
CA HIS A 32 3.19 15.66 -1.16
C HIS A 32 2.86 16.18 -2.57
N GLN A 33 2.59 17.47 -2.69
CA GLN A 33 2.54 18.15 -3.98
C GLN A 33 3.97 18.22 -4.53
N MET A 34 4.21 17.70 -5.73
CA MET A 34 5.54 17.55 -6.30
C MET A 34 5.50 17.48 -7.83
N LEU A 35 6.65 17.72 -8.47
CA LEU A 35 6.79 17.72 -9.94
C LEU A 35 5.70 18.60 -10.59
N ASP A 36 5.07 18.13 -11.67
CA ASP A 36 4.04 18.86 -12.42
C ASP A 36 2.86 19.32 -11.57
N ASP A 37 2.59 18.65 -10.44
CA ASP A 37 1.49 19.04 -9.56
C ASP A 37 1.75 20.34 -8.80
N LEU A 38 3.01 20.81 -8.69
CA LEU A 38 3.34 22.11 -8.08
C LEU A 38 2.79 23.30 -8.89
N HIS A 39 2.55 23.11 -10.18
CA HIS A 39 2.05 24.15 -11.10
C HIS A 39 0.53 24.05 -11.34
N LYS A 40 -0.18 23.24 -10.55
CA LYS A 40 -1.62 23.03 -10.67
C LYS A 40 -2.35 23.49 -9.40
N LYS A 41 -3.60 23.92 -9.54
CA LYS A 41 -4.52 24.02 -8.41
C LYS A 41 -4.92 22.61 -7.99
N THR A 42 -4.49 22.19 -6.80
CA THR A 42 -4.76 20.85 -6.26
C THR A 42 -5.53 20.94 -4.95
N ASN A 43 -6.18 19.84 -4.57
CA ASN A 43 -6.73 19.69 -3.22
C ASN A 43 -5.56 19.39 -2.26
N PRO A 44 -5.42 20.09 -1.13
CA PRO A 44 -4.29 19.90 -0.20
C PRO A 44 -4.12 18.44 0.21
N GLY A 45 -2.94 17.86 -0.08
CA GLY A 45 -2.63 16.46 0.21
C GLY A 45 -3.17 15.42 -0.79
N TYR A 46 -3.95 15.84 -1.79
CA TYR A 46 -4.58 14.95 -2.78
C TYR A 46 -4.04 15.14 -4.21
N SER A 47 -2.83 15.70 -4.35
CA SER A 47 -2.06 15.68 -5.60
C SER A 47 -1.87 14.24 -6.11
N ALA A 48 -1.69 14.06 -7.41
CA ALA A 48 -1.62 12.75 -8.03
C ALA A 48 -0.23 12.12 -7.84
N ILE A 49 0.83 12.87 -8.13
CA ILE A 49 2.20 12.34 -8.24
C ILE A 49 2.71 11.88 -6.87
N GLY A 50 2.47 12.66 -5.82
CA GLY A 50 2.88 12.27 -4.46
C GLY A 50 2.16 11.02 -3.94
N ARG A 51 0.86 10.89 -4.23
CA ARG A 51 0.08 9.70 -3.85
C ARG A 51 0.50 8.47 -4.67
N LEU A 52 0.79 8.65 -5.96
CA LEU A 52 1.33 7.59 -6.80
C LEU A 52 2.67 7.07 -6.27
N LYS A 53 3.57 7.98 -5.86
CA LYS A 53 4.84 7.62 -5.21
C LYS A 53 4.62 6.80 -3.95
N GLY A 54 3.80 7.29 -3.02
CA GLY A 54 3.49 6.57 -1.78
C GLY A 54 2.86 5.19 -2.03
N LEU A 55 1.98 5.08 -3.03
CA LEU A 55 1.39 3.80 -3.43
C LEU A 55 2.45 2.84 -3.99
N ALA A 56 3.40 3.33 -4.80
CA ALA A 56 4.48 2.53 -5.33
C ALA A 56 5.42 2.01 -4.22
N GLU A 57 5.74 2.85 -3.23
CA GLU A 57 6.55 2.47 -2.07
C GLU A 57 5.90 1.35 -1.26
N VAL A 58 4.61 1.49 -0.92
CA VAL A 58 3.89 0.47 -0.15
C VAL A 58 3.73 -0.82 -0.96
N ARG A 59 3.45 -0.73 -2.26
CA ARG A 59 3.38 -1.91 -3.15
C ARG A 59 4.70 -2.69 -3.18
N GLY A 60 5.83 -2.00 -3.25
CA GLY A 60 7.15 -2.65 -3.23
C GLY A 60 7.40 -3.39 -1.92
N VAL A 61 7.05 -2.78 -0.79
CA VAL A 61 7.14 -3.40 0.54
C VAL A 61 6.24 -4.63 0.63
N GLU A 62 4.98 -4.53 0.18
CA GLU A 62 4.02 -5.64 0.17
C GLU A 62 4.55 -6.83 -0.65
N LEU A 63 5.00 -6.58 -1.89
CA LEU A 63 5.53 -7.62 -2.77
C LEU A 63 6.75 -8.33 -2.16
N ALA A 64 7.70 -7.57 -1.61
CA ALA A 64 8.88 -8.13 -0.98
C ALA A 64 8.53 -9.02 0.22
N LEU A 65 7.59 -8.59 1.07
CA LEU A 65 7.11 -9.39 2.21
C LEU A 65 6.38 -10.65 1.76
N LYS A 66 5.53 -10.57 0.72
CA LYS A 66 4.88 -11.74 0.12
C LYS A 66 5.89 -12.76 -0.41
N GLN A 67 6.94 -12.33 -1.11
CA GLN A 67 7.97 -13.22 -1.64
C GLN A 67 8.85 -13.88 -0.56
N THR A 68 9.15 -13.15 0.51
CA THR A 68 10.11 -13.59 1.53
C THR A 68 9.48 -14.27 2.75
N GLN A 69 8.24 -13.94 3.11
CA GLN A 69 7.61 -14.37 4.37
C GLN A 69 6.17 -14.88 4.22
N PHE A 70 5.39 -14.38 3.24
CA PHE A 70 3.96 -14.71 3.06
C PHE A 70 3.67 -15.29 1.67
N ARG A 71 4.43 -16.33 1.25
CA ARG A 71 4.37 -16.87 -0.11
C ARG A 71 3.02 -17.46 -0.50
N ASP A 72 2.22 -17.86 0.48
CA ASP A 72 0.86 -18.34 0.27
C ASP A 72 -0.13 -17.22 -0.07
N LEU A 73 0.25 -15.95 0.07
CA LEU A 73 -0.53 -14.77 -0.37
C LEU A 73 -0.11 -14.22 -1.74
N LEU A 74 0.82 -14.90 -2.45
CA LEU A 74 1.13 -14.62 -3.85
C LEU A 74 0.05 -15.15 -4.80
#